data_AF-A0A7S2P1G4-F1
#
_entry.id   AF-A0A7S2P1G4-F1
#
_cell.length_a   1.000
_cell.length_b   1.000
_cell.length_c   1.000
_cell.angle_alpha   90.00
_cell.angle_beta   90.00
_cell.angle_gamma   90.00
#
_symmetry.space_group_name_H-M   'P 1'
#
loop_
_entity.id
_entity.type
_entity.pdbx_description
1 polymer ?
#
loop_
_entity_poly.entity_id
_entity_poly.type
_entity_poly.pdbx_seq_one_letter_code
_entity_poly.pdbx_strand_id
1 'polypeptide(L)'
;LRNLLTEVSNNKKSEEDAPTTEDDPTTTNLSPKESAVIKLAYGLGTVPCSLTAETYNGVTKLFPPSQLEWLVEAASLFGLLNKLTDGLNIPLETSTYQETVDIMDTNYTLGRAAAGMIEGESTAAKAMRQPPPPTDDWTNIIAIMYHGLRPGSGAMWFERKMLRGIPTSAGECAVYLQERCGCSFSSVLHWIQHDRFRRAIVYVIGKNFVSDNLSSKLKVQVGLGYCDILENAVVEGELTEVLAFVEKEEGTQYFDKSIEPLILQVGKALSYAPTRVTPEIVKSLHSAENVTPAMIVELVTFLAVMQTLHRIISFQIIQKECHAHV
;
A
#
# COMPACT_ATOMS: atom_id res chain seq x y z
N LEU A 1 -18.79 56.34 41.34
CA LEU A 1 -19.33 55.22 42.14
C LEU A 1 -20.84 55.29 42.48
N ARG A 2 -21.62 56.22 41.90
CA ARG A 2 -23.10 56.18 41.97
C ARG A 2 -23.83 56.30 40.63
N ASN A 3 -23.11 56.46 39.51
CA ASN A 3 -23.67 56.50 38.16
C ASN A 3 -23.11 55.38 37.25
N LEU A 4 -22.66 54.27 37.84
CA LEU A 4 -22.18 53.07 37.11
C LEU A 4 -22.93 51.79 37.54
N LEU A 5 -24.05 51.93 38.26
CA LEU A 5 -24.83 50.80 38.80
C LEU A 5 -26.32 50.88 38.46
N THR A 6 -26.71 51.63 37.42
CA THR A 6 -28.13 51.85 37.09
C THR A 6 -28.48 51.58 35.64
N GLU A 7 -27.62 50.86 34.90
CA GLU A 7 -27.94 50.31 33.57
C GLU A 7 -28.10 48.79 33.56
N VAL A 8 -28.08 48.13 34.73
CA VAL A 8 -28.21 46.66 34.86
C VAL A 8 -29.65 46.19 35.03
N SER A 9 -30.66 47.06 34.90
CA SER A 9 -32.04 46.64 35.10
C SER A 9 -33.00 47.34 34.16
N ASN A 10 -32.99 46.93 32.88
CA ASN A 10 -34.18 46.71 32.03
C ASN A 10 -33.80 46.48 30.56
N ASN A 11 -33.42 45.26 30.20
CA ASN A 11 -33.98 44.62 28.99
C ASN A 11 -33.58 43.13 28.90
N LYS A 12 -34.49 42.27 29.38
CA LYS A 12 -34.61 40.89 28.90
C LYS A 12 -35.41 40.91 27.60
N LYS A 13 -34.75 40.71 26.45
CA LYS A 13 -35.22 39.87 25.32
C LYS A 13 -34.32 40.02 24.09
N SER A 14 -33.58 38.94 23.81
CA SER A 14 -32.95 38.44 22.57
C SER A 14 -31.67 37.72 23.05
N GLU A 15 -31.70 36.44 23.43
CA GLU A 15 -31.65 35.31 22.48
C GLU A 15 -30.88 35.68 21.21
N GLU A 16 -29.54 35.68 21.32
CA GLU A 16 -28.58 35.24 20.30
C GLU A 16 -27.15 35.42 20.84
N ASP A 17 -26.25 34.56 20.37
CA ASP A 17 -24.79 34.58 20.57
C ASP A 17 -24.23 33.97 21.88
N ALA A 18 -24.47 32.67 22.05
CA ALA A 18 -23.46 31.80 22.63
C ALA A 18 -22.31 31.60 21.61
N PRO A 19 -21.04 31.51 22.02
CA PRO A 19 -19.94 31.23 21.10
C PRO A 19 -20.15 29.83 20.53
N THR A 20 -20.47 29.75 19.25
CA THR A 20 -20.54 28.48 18.52
C THR A 20 -19.16 27.84 18.53
N THR A 21 -19.03 26.82 19.35
CA THR A 21 -18.10 25.70 19.17
C THR A 21 -18.41 25.05 17.83
N GLU A 22 -17.69 25.40 16.77
CA GLU A 22 -17.66 24.62 15.52
C GLU A 22 -16.55 25.18 14.62
N ASP A 23 -15.31 24.74 14.87
CA ASP A 23 -14.30 24.59 13.82
C ASP A 23 -13.78 23.16 13.96
N ASP A 24 -14.63 22.22 13.57
CA ASP A 24 -14.23 20.83 13.31
C ASP A 24 -13.44 20.82 11.99
N PRO A 25 -12.14 20.47 11.98
CA PRO A 25 -11.31 20.48 10.77
C PRO A 25 -11.76 19.46 9.69
N THR A 26 -12.85 18.72 9.90
CA THR A 26 -13.39 17.74 8.95
C THR A 26 -14.40 18.28 7.94
N THR A 27 -14.79 19.55 8.00
CA THR A 27 -15.73 20.15 7.01
C THR A 27 -15.02 20.87 5.87
N THR A 28 -14.10 20.19 5.19
CA THR A 28 -13.68 20.66 3.86
C THR A 28 -14.84 20.47 2.89
N ASN A 29 -15.31 21.53 2.23
CA ASN A 29 -16.32 21.46 1.17
C ASN A 29 -15.77 20.71 -0.05
N LEU A 30 -15.73 19.38 0.02
CA LEU A 30 -15.27 18.52 -1.06
C LEU A 30 -16.28 18.51 -2.20
N SER A 31 -15.79 18.62 -3.43
CA SER A 31 -16.60 18.41 -4.62
C SER A 31 -17.13 16.97 -4.67
N PRO A 32 -18.24 16.72 -5.41
CA PRO A 32 -18.77 15.36 -5.58
C PRO A 32 -17.73 14.37 -6.13
N LYS A 33 -16.82 14.85 -6.99
CA LYS A 33 -15.73 14.04 -7.54
C LYS A 33 -14.69 13.67 -6.49
N GLU A 34 -14.25 14.63 -5.67
CA GLU A 34 -13.29 14.36 -4.59
C GLU A 34 -13.86 13.41 -3.56
N SER A 35 -15.11 13.61 -3.13
CA SER A 35 -15.80 12.70 -2.21
C SER A 35 -15.90 11.28 -2.78
N ALA A 36 -16.24 11.13 -4.07
CA ALA A 36 -16.30 9.82 -4.72
C ALA A 36 -14.94 9.13 -4.80
N VAL A 37 -13.87 9.88 -5.11
CA VAL A 37 -12.49 9.35 -5.14
C VAL A 37 -12.05 8.91 -3.75
N ILE A 38 -12.32 9.69 -2.71
CA ILE A 38 -11.98 9.34 -1.32
C ILE A 38 -12.71 8.06 -0.90
N LYS A 39 -14.01 7.95 -1.19
CA LYS A 39 -14.79 6.73 -0.88
C LYS A 39 -14.26 5.50 -1.63
N LEU A 40 -13.93 5.65 -2.91
CA LEU A 40 -13.33 4.57 -3.70
C LEU A 40 -11.97 4.14 -3.12
N ALA A 41 -11.08 5.10 -2.86
CA ALA A 41 -9.75 4.85 -2.33
C ALA A 41 -9.81 4.24 -0.91
N TYR A 42 -10.73 4.70 -0.07
CA TYR A 42 -10.97 4.12 1.25
C TYR A 42 -11.48 2.67 1.12
N GLY A 43 -12.51 2.43 0.30
CA GLY A 43 -13.09 1.10 0.11
C GLY A 43 -12.08 0.08 -0.42
N LEU A 44 -11.21 0.49 -1.34
CA LEU A 44 -10.08 -0.34 -1.82
C LEU A 44 -8.93 -0.39 -0.81
N GLY A 45 -8.82 0.61 0.05
CA GLY A 45 -7.72 0.80 0.99
C GLY A 45 -7.77 -0.17 2.17
N THR A 46 -8.97 -0.57 2.60
CA THR A 46 -9.17 -1.46 3.75
C THR A 46 -8.75 -2.90 3.46
N VAL A 47 -8.46 -3.64 4.53
CA VAL A 47 -8.19 -5.08 4.48
C VAL A 47 -9.06 -5.75 5.56
N PRO A 48 -10.07 -6.56 5.18
CA PRO A 48 -10.50 -6.84 3.80
C PRO A 48 -11.10 -5.60 3.10
N CYS A 49 -11.18 -5.65 1.76
CA CYS A 49 -11.74 -4.57 0.94
C CYS A 49 -13.21 -4.30 1.30
N SER A 50 -13.55 -3.04 1.59
CA SER A 50 -14.90 -2.61 1.98
C SER A 50 -15.63 -1.84 0.88
N LEU A 51 -15.14 -1.92 -0.37
CA LEU A 51 -15.77 -1.28 -1.52
C LEU A 51 -17.19 -1.82 -1.75
N THR A 52 -18.16 -0.92 -1.91
CA THR A 52 -19.57 -1.27 -2.12
C THR A 52 -20.03 -0.98 -3.55
N ALA A 53 -21.10 -1.66 -3.97
CA ALA A 53 -21.78 -1.38 -5.25
C ALA A 53 -22.27 0.07 -5.36
N GLU A 54 -22.71 0.68 -4.25
CA GLU A 54 -23.09 2.09 -4.20
C GLU A 54 -21.90 3.00 -4.55
N THR A 55 -20.74 2.73 -3.95
CA THR A 55 -19.52 3.50 -4.21
C THR A 55 -19.07 3.33 -5.67
N TYR A 56 -19.09 2.10 -6.19
CA TYR A 56 -18.81 1.82 -7.61
C TYR A 56 -19.75 2.56 -8.56
N ASN A 57 -21.06 2.49 -8.32
CA ASN A 57 -22.05 3.19 -9.14
C ASN A 57 -21.95 4.71 -9.01
N GLY A 58 -21.55 5.22 -7.84
CA GLY A 58 -21.30 6.64 -7.62
C GLY A 58 -20.12 7.14 -8.45
N VAL A 59 -18.99 6.41 -8.44
CA VAL A 59 -17.78 6.83 -9.16
C VAL A 59 -17.92 6.68 -10.68
N THR A 60 -18.56 5.61 -11.17
CA THR A 60 -18.77 5.37 -12.61
C THR A 60 -19.70 6.40 -13.27
N LYS A 61 -20.60 7.05 -12.51
CA LYS A 61 -21.40 8.18 -12.98
C LYS A 61 -20.59 9.46 -13.19
N LEU A 62 -19.45 9.60 -12.51
CA LEU A 62 -18.66 10.83 -12.46
C LEU A 62 -17.37 10.76 -13.28
N PHE A 63 -16.88 9.55 -13.57
CA PHE A 63 -15.61 9.31 -14.23
C PHE A 63 -15.77 8.33 -15.41
N PRO A 64 -15.18 8.63 -16.58
CA PRO A 64 -15.11 7.68 -17.68
C PRO A 64 -14.25 6.46 -17.30
N PRO A 65 -14.42 5.31 -17.98
CA PRO A 65 -13.71 4.07 -17.66
C PRO A 65 -12.18 4.22 -17.59
N SER A 66 -11.59 5.01 -18.49
CA SER A 66 -10.14 5.25 -18.51
C SER A 66 -9.63 5.99 -17.27
N GLN A 67 -10.39 6.96 -16.75
CA GLN A 67 -10.02 7.66 -15.51
C GLN A 67 -10.23 6.78 -14.29
N LEU A 68 -11.28 5.95 -14.31
CA LEU A 68 -11.57 5.01 -13.23
C LEU A 68 -10.45 3.97 -13.08
N GLU A 69 -9.91 3.49 -14.19
CA GLU A 69 -8.73 2.62 -14.20
C GLU A 69 -7.55 3.27 -13.47
N TRP A 70 -7.20 4.52 -13.80
CA TRP A 70 -6.12 5.26 -13.12
C TRP A 70 -6.35 5.39 -11.61
N LEU A 71 -7.58 5.62 -11.18
CA LEU A 71 -7.92 5.73 -9.75
C LEU A 71 -7.68 4.41 -9.01
N VAL A 72 -8.08 3.30 -9.62
CA VAL A 72 -7.87 1.96 -9.06
C VAL A 72 -6.39 1.58 -9.07
N GLU A 73 -5.66 1.87 -10.16
CA GLU A 73 -4.21 1.64 -10.23
C GLU A 73 -3.47 2.44 -9.16
N ALA A 74 -3.80 3.72 -8.99
CA ALA A 74 -3.23 4.57 -7.95
C ALA A 74 -3.53 4.01 -6.55
N ALA A 75 -4.80 3.69 -6.25
CA ALA A 75 -5.17 3.08 -4.97
C ALA A 75 -4.43 1.75 -4.74
N SER A 76 -4.21 0.96 -5.79
CA SER A 76 -3.48 -0.32 -5.71
C SER A 76 -1.99 -0.12 -5.47
N LEU A 77 -1.38 0.90 -6.08
CA LEU A 77 0.01 1.29 -5.87
C LEU A 77 0.25 1.80 -4.45
N PHE A 78 -0.66 2.61 -3.89
CA PHE A 78 -0.57 3.00 -2.48
C PHE A 78 -0.65 1.80 -1.54
N GLY A 79 -1.33 0.71 -1.94
CA GLY A 79 -1.34 -0.53 -1.16
C GLY A 79 0.00 -1.22 -1.11
N LEU A 80 0.70 -1.24 -2.25
CA LEU A 80 2.07 -1.72 -2.36
C LEU A 80 3.00 -0.88 -1.48
N LEU A 81 2.91 0.45 -1.59
CA LEU A 81 3.75 1.37 -0.81
C LEU A 81 3.51 1.21 0.69
N ASN A 82 2.26 1.19 1.14
CA ASN A 82 1.92 0.99 2.54
C ASN A 82 2.51 -0.32 3.10
N LYS A 83 2.41 -1.42 2.33
CA LYS A 83 2.96 -2.71 2.76
C LYS A 83 4.50 -2.70 2.79
N LEU A 84 5.15 -2.05 1.83
CA LEU A 84 6.61 -1.88 1.83
C LEU A 84 7.08 -1.02 3.00
N THR A 85 6.45 0.14 3.24
CA THR A 85 6.85 1.06 4.31
C THR A 85 6.64 0.43 5.68
N ASP A 86 5.48 -0.21 5.89
CA ASP A 86 5.18 -0.87 7.17
C ASP A 86 6.06 -2.11 7.37
N GLY A 87 6.21 -2.95 6.35
CA GLY A 87 6.92 -4.22 6.45
C GLY A 87 8.43 -4.06 6.55
N LEU A 88 9.00 -3.03 5.93
CA LEU A 88 10.42 -2.69 6.05
C LEU A 88 10.71 -1.68 7.16
N ASN A 89 9.67 -1.23 7.87
CA ASN A 89 9.78 -0.24 8.93
C ASN A 89 10.53 1.03 8.46
N ILE A 90 10.16 1.53 7.27
CA ILE A 90 10.72 2.76 6.69
C ILE A 90 10.21 3.93 7.55
N PRO A 91 11.09 4.68 8.23
CA PRO A 91 10.65 5.79 9.07
C PRO A 91 10.11 6.92 8.18
N LEU A 92 9.08 7.62 8.67
CA LEU A 92 8.68 8.87 8.05
C LEU A 92 9.80 9.91 8.20
N GLU A 93 9.98 10.72 7.17
CA GLU A 93 10.79 11.93 7.25
C GLU A 93 10.22 12.85 8.33
N THR A 94 11.08 13.61 8.99
CA THR A 94 10.65 14.40 10.16
C THR A 94 9.64 15.48 9.81
N SER A 95 9.78 16.13 8.65
CA SER A 95 8.80 17.07 8.13
C SER A 95 7.44 16.40 7.94
N THR A 96 7.40 15.25 7.26
CA THR A 96 6.15 14.50 7.06
C THR A 96 5.53 14.06 8.38
N TYR A 97 6.34 13.54 9.32
CA TYR A 97 5.85 13.18 10.65
C TYR A 97 5.21 14.39 11.37
N GLN A 98 5.87 15.54 11.34
CA GLN A 98 5.35 16.77 11.96
C GLN A 98 4.04 17.24 11.33
N GLU A 99 3.90 17.11 10.01
CA GLU A 99 2.67 17.47 9.29
C GLU A 99 1.50 16.52 9.57
N THR A 100 1.79 15.24 9.81
CA THR A 100 0.73 14.22 9.94
C THR A 100 0.49 13.76 11.38
N VAL A 101 1.25 14.22 12.37
CA VAL A 101 1.19 13.70 13.75
C VAL A 101 -0.21 13.79 14.37
N ASP A 102 -0.95 14.85 14.07
CA ASP A 102 -2.28 15.09 14.65
C ASP A 102 -3.36 14.18 14.06
N ILE A 103 -3.12 13.58 12.89
CA ILE A 103 -4.06 12.68 12.20
C ILE A 103 -3.60 11.22 12.17
N MET A 104 -2.38 10.93 12.67
CA MET A 104 -1.88 9.57 12.79
C MET A 104 -2.55 8.85 13.96
N ASP A 105 -2.84 7.54 13.77
CA ASP A 105 -3.31 6.70 14.87
C ASP A 105 -2.27 6.71 16.01
N THR A 106 -2.75 6.75 17.25
CA THR A 106 -1.97 6.56 18.48
C THR A 106 -1.07 5.31 18.47
N ASN A 107 -1.38 4.32 17.63
CA ASN A 107 -0.56 3.12 17.45
C ASN A 107 0.63 3.30 16.48
N TYR A 108 0.71 4.43 15.78
CA TYR A 108 1.87 4.80 14.99
C TYR A 108 3.04 5.12 15.91
N THR A 109 4.12 4.36 15.76
CA THR A 109 5.36 4.56 16.51
C THR A 109 6.48 4.75 15.50
N LEU A 110 7.24 5.82 15.68
CA LEU A 110 8.36 6.20 14.80
C LEU A 110 9.39 5.07 14.83
N GLY A 111 9.31 4.17 13.85
CA GLY A 111 10.05 2.92 13.79
C GLY A 111 9.89 2.05 15.04
N ARG A 112 9.11 0.96 14.99
CA ARG A 112 9.06 -0.01 16.11
C ARG A 112 10.44 -0.61 16.45
N ALA A 113 11.40 -0.53 15.53
CA ALA A 113 12.82 -0.84 15.78
C ALA A 113 13.66 0.35 16.33
N ALA A 114 13.26 1.60 16.10
CA ALA A 114 13.96 2.77 16.63
C ALA A 114 13.66 3.02 18.12
N ALA A 115 12.49 2.58 18.61
CA ALA A 115 12.14 2.61 20.03
C ALA A 115 13.11 1.77 20.91
N GLY A 116 13.75 0.75 20.34
CA GLY A 116 14.79 -0.05 21.00
C GLY A 116 16.20 0.57 20.95
N MET A 117 16.39 1.69 20.26
CA MET A 117 17.67 2.40 20.15
C MET A 117 17.74 3.69 21.00
N ILE A 118 16.73 3.96 21.84
CA ILE A 118 16.71 5.14 22.71
C ILE A 118 17.35 4.82 24.07
N GLU A 119 18.64 4.52 24.05
CA GLU A 119 19.55 4.95 25.12
C GLU A 119 20.55 5.91 24.49
N GLY A 120 20.24 7.20 24.56
CA GLY A 120 20.95 8.28 23.89
C GLY A 120 20.00 9.05 22.97
N GLU A 121 19.97 10.38 23.10
CA GLU A 121 19.08 11.30 22.38
C GLU A 121 18.70 10.81 20.97
N SER A 122 17.43 10.44 20.79
CA SER A 122 16.97 9.88 19.53
C SER A 122 17.24 10.86 18.40
N THR A 123 17.71 10.34 17.27
CA THR A 123 17.92 11.10 16.03
C THR A 123 16.67 11.89 15.63
N ALA A 124 15.48 11.43 16.05
CA ALA A 124 14.21 12.12 15.91
C ALA A 124 14.14 13.44 16.71
N ALA A 125 14.65 13.50 17.94
CA ALA A 125 14.70 14.73 18.73
C ALA A 125 15.63 15.80 18.12
N LYS A 126 16.69 15.37 17.41
CA LYS A 126 17.57 16.27 16.64
C LYS A 126 16.92 16.73 15.34
N ALA A 127 16.22 15.84 14.65
CA ALA A 127 15.55 16.16 13.40
C ALA A 127 14.34 17.09 13.61
N MET A 128 13.63 16.97 14.75
CA MET A 128 12.51 17.83 15.13
C MET A 128 12.87 19.31 15.32
N ARG A 129 14.16 19.66 15.40
CA ARG A 129 14.65 21.04 15.53
C ARG A 129 15.02 21.68 14.19
N GLN A 130 14.93 20.95 13.08
CA GLN A 130 15.20 21.51 11.75
C GLN A 130 13.96 22.26 11.26
N PRO A 131 14.11 23.44 10.65
CA PRO A 131 12.99 24.10 9.98
C PRO A 131 12.47 23.19 8.85
N PRO A 132 11.15 23.23 8.55
CA PRO A 132 10.60 22.46 7.43
C PRO A 132 11.32 22.83 6.13
N PRO A 133 11.54 21.87 5.22
CA PRO A 133 12.14 22.17 3.94
C PRO A 133 11.29 23.21 3.20
N PRO A 134 11.92 24.09 2.40
CA PRO A 134 11.18 25.09 1.64
C PRO A 134 10.21 24.40 0.68
N THR A 135 9.03 25.01 0.49
CA THR A 135 8.01 24.55 -0.44
C THR A 135 8.57 24.47 -1.86
N ASP A 136 8.28 23.38 -2.55
CA ASP A 136 8.74 23.18 -3.93
C ASP A 136 8.22 24.29 -4.84
N ASP A 137 9.14 24.96 -5.55
CA ASP A 137 8.78 25.96 -6.54
C ASP A 137 8.64 25.35 -7.95
N TRP A 138 8.17 26.15 -8.91
CA TRP A 138 8.00 25.69 -10.29
C TRP A 138 9.33 25.24 -10.93
N THR A 139 10.47 25.72 -10.43
CA THR A 139 11.79 25.29 -10.90
C THR A 139 12.14 23.91 -10.38
N ASN A 140 11.72 23.54 -9.17
CA ASN A 140 11.82 22.16 -8.67
C ASN A 140 10.93 21.21 -9.49
N ILE A 141 9.71 21.61 -9.83
CA ILE A 141 8.82 20.82 -10.70
C ILE A 141 9.45 20.61 -12.08
N ILE A 142 10.01 21.66 -12.69
CA ILE A 142 10.71 21.54 -13.97
C ILE A 142 12.00 20.75 -13.82
N ALA A 143 12.74 20.87 -12.72
CA ALA A 143 13.92 20.06 -12.47
C ALA A 143 13.55 18.58 -12.35
N ILE A 144 12.47 18.24 -11.64
CA ILE A 144 11.95 16.87 -11.52
C ILE A 144 11.44 16.38 -12.89
N MET A 145 10.71 17.19 -13.64
CA MET A 145 10.27 16.83 -15.00
C MET A 145 11.45 16.67 -15.95
N TYR A 146 12.43 17.56 -15.91
CA TYR A 146 13.61 17.53 -16.74
C TYR A 146 14.48 16.33 -16.38
N HIS A 147 14.73 16.08 -15.09
CA HIS A 147 15.48 14.93 -14.61
C HIS A 147 14.71 13.62 -14.76
N GLY A 148 13.38 13.63 -14.74
CA GLY A 148 12.55 12.45 -14.98
C GLY A 148 12.45 12.11 -16.47
N LEU A 149 12.20 13.11 -17.31
CA LEU A 149 11.89 12.97 -18.75
C LEU A 149 13.12 13.01 -19.66
N ARG A 150 14.32 13.34 -19.16
CA ARG A 150 15.54 13.32 -19.98
C ARG A 150 15.77 11.89 -20.52
N PRO A 151 15.99 11.72 -21.84
CA PRO A 151 16.47 10.45 -22.38
C PRO A 151 17.80 10.08 -21.70
N GLY A 152 17.80 9.00 -20.92
CA GLY A 152 18.96 8.60 -20.12
C GLY A 152 18.95 9.12 -18.67
N SER A 153 17.85 9.70 -18.19
CA SER A 153 17.62 9.81 -16.75
C SER A 153 17.66 8.43 -16.11
N GLY A 154 18.23 8.35 -14.90
CA GLY A 154 18.36 7.09 -14.17
C GLY A 154 17.03 6.35 -14.06
N ALA A 155 15.93 7.06 -13.77
CA ALA A 155 14.61 6.45 -13.58
C ALA A 155 14.02 5.82 -14.86
N MET A 156 13.88 6.57 -15.96
CA MET A 156 13.33 6.00 -17.21
C MET A 156 14.29 4.99 -17.85
N TRP A 157 15.61 5.19 -17.72
CA TRP A 157 16.58 4.21 -18.20
C TRP A 157 16.52 2.92 -17.37
N PHE A 158 16.42 3.03 -16.05
CA PHE A 158 16.30 1.90 -15.15
C PHE A 158 14.97 1.17 -15.39
N GLU A 159 13.86 1.88 -15.54
CA GLU A 159 12.58 1.30 -15.95
C GLU A 159 12.72 0.51 -17.26
N ARG A 160 13.28 1.12 -18.32
CA ARG A 160 13.50 0.41 -19.60
C ARG A 160 14.41 -0.80 -19.46
N LYS A 161 15.40 -0.74 -18.56
CA LYS A 161 16.30 -1.86 -18.27
C LYS A 161 15.56 -2.98 -17.53
N MET A 162 14.74 -2.64 -16.53
CA MET A 162 13.98 -3.59 -15.71
C MET A 162 12.88 -4.27 -16.53
N LEU A 163 12.11 -3.50 -17.30
CA LEU A 163 11.00 -4.02 -18.11
C LEU A 163 11.47 -4.66 -19.43
N ARG A 164 12.78 -4.71 -19.70
CA ARG A 164 13.32 -5.32 -20.91
C ARG A 164 12.97 -6.81 -20.93
N GLY A 165 12.37 -7.26 -22.03
CA GLY A 165 11.96 -8.65 -22.21
C GLY A 165 10.61 -9.01 -21.57
N ILE A 166 9.96 -8.07 -20.87
CA ILE A 166 8.58 -8.25 -20.42
C ILE A 166 7.64 -7.88 -21.58
N PRO A 167 6.75 -8.81 -22.01
CA PRO A 167 5.82 -8.57 -23.11
C PRO A 167 4.91 -7.37 -22.88
N THR A 168 4.33 -6.84 -23.95
CA THR A 168 3.43 -5.68 -23.86
C THR A 168 1.97 -6.10 -23.75
N SER A 169 1.52 -7.10 -24.49
CA SER A 169 0.11 -7.49 -24.48
C SER A 169 -0.26 -8.29 -23.23
N ALA A 170 -1.52 -8.18 -22.79
CA ALA A 170 -1.97 -8.90 -21.60
C ALA A 170 -1.88 -10.42 -21.76
N GLY A 171 -2.23 -10.95 -22.94
CA GLY A 171 -2.12 -12.38 -23.24
C GLY A 171 -0.68 -12.90 -23.22
N GLU A 172 0.27 -12.16 -23.81
CA GLU A 172 1.69 -12.56 -23.74
C GLU A 172 2.26 -12.44 -22.32
N CYS A 173 1.83 -11.44 -21.54
CA CYS A 173 2.18 -11.34 -20.12
C CYS A 173 1.67 -12.53 -19.31
N ALA A 174 0.45 -12.99 -19.60
CA ALA A 174 -0.16 -14.16 -18.97
C ALA A 174 0.64 -15.44 -19.29
N VAL A 175 1.03 -15.63 -20.55
CA VAL A 175 1.92 -16.74 -20.96
C VAL A 175 3.29 -16.62 -20.25
N TYR A 176 3.86 -15.43 -20.20
CA TYR A 176 5.16 -15.17 -19.56
C TYR A 176 5.18 -15.55 -18.07
N LEU A 177 4.09 -15.29 -17.32
CA LEU A 177 3.96 -15.68 -15.92
C LEU A 177 3.66 -17.17 -15.77
N GLN A 178 2.80 -17.73 -16.63
CA GLN A 178 2.49 -19.16 -16.66
C GLN A 178 3.77 -20.00 -16.76
N GLU A 179 4.72 -19.60 -17.61
CA GLU A 179 6.01 -20.29 -17.77
C GLU A 179 6.92 -20.18 -16.55
N ARG A 180 6.81 -19.12 -15.74
CA ARG A 180 7.74 -18.82 -14.64
C ARG A 180 7.25 -19.26 -13.27
N CYS A 181 5.96 -19.21 -13.05
CA CYS A 181 5.35 -19.50 -11.74
C CYS A 181 4.12 -20.40 -11.85
N GLY A 182 3.78 -20.89 -13.04
CA GLY A 182 2.67 -21.83 -13.22
C GLY A 182 1.28 -21.24 -13.10
N CYS A 183 1.15 -19.92 -12.91
CA CYS A 183 -0.11 -19.21 -12.94
C CYS A 183 -0.03 -18.02 -13.91
N SER A 184 -1.09 -17.83 -14.67
CA SER A 184 -1.18 -16.78 -15.69
C SER A 184 -1.57 -15.41 -15.13
N PHE A 185 -2.17 -15.35 -13.94
CA PHE A 185 -2.77 -14.14 -13.35
C PHE A 185 -3.73 -13.41 -14.30
N SER A 186 -4.37 -14.15 -15.22
CA SER A 186 -5.21 -13.58 -16.28
C SER A 186 -6.42 -12.80 -15.73
N SER A 187 -6.85 -13.12 -14.50
CA SER A 187 -7.94 -12.41 -13.82
C SER A 187 -7.62 -10.92 -13.65
N VAL A 188 -6.36 -10.58 -13.37
CA VAL A 188 -5.90 -9.21 -13.17
C VAL A 188 -5.40 -8.60 -14.47
N LEU A 189 -4.56 -9.33 -15.21
CA LEU A 189 -3.80 -8.76 -16.33
C LEU A 189 -4.67 -8.28 -17.49
N HIS A 190 -5.82 -8.92 -17.73
CA HIS A 190 -6.73 -8.53 -18.82
C HIS A 190 -7.48 -7.23 -18.54
N TRP A 191 -7.64 -6.85 -17.27
CA TRP A 191 -8.34 -5.64 -16.88
C TRP A 191 -7.43 -4.42 -17.02
N ILE A 192 -6.16 -4.55 -16.63
CA ILE A 192 -5.17 -3.48 -16.75
C ILE A 192 -4.89 -3.22 -18.25
N GLN A 193 -5.23 -2.04 -18.74
CA GLN A 193 -4.95 -1.55 -20.09
C GLN A 193 -3.57 -0.88 -20.17
N HIS A 194 -3.14 -0.18 -19.12
CA HIS A 194 -1.84 0.51 -19.10
C HIS A 194 -0.67 -0.46 -19.17
N ASP A 195 0.04 -0.41 -20.29
CA ASP A 195 1.14 -1.32 -20.62
C ASP A 195 2.27 -1.26 -19.59
N ARG A 196 2.65 -0.07 -19.14
CA ARG A 196 3.70 0.12 -18.13
C ARG A 196 3.34 -0.49 -16.79
N PHE A 197 2.13 -0.24 -16.30
CA PHE A 197 1.66 -0.76 -15.02
C PHE A 197 1.55 -2.28 -15.05
N ARG A 198 0.94 -2.82 -16.12
CA ARG A 198 0.85 -4.27 -16.37
C ARG A 198 2.23 -4.93 -16.38
N ARG A 199 3.19 -4.35 -17.12
CA ARG A 199 4.57 -4.86 -17.22
C ARG A 199 5.32 -4.77 -15.90
N ALA A 200 5.09 -3.73 -15.11
CA ALA A 200 5.69 -3.60 -13.79
C ALA A 200 5.20 -4.71 -12.84
N ILE A 201 3.90 -4.96 -12.78
CA ILE A 201 3.34 -6.08 -11.99
C ILE A 201 3.93 -7.41 -12.44
N VAL A 202 3.91 -7.70 -13.74
CA VAL A 202 4.47 -8.93 -14.32
C VAL A 202 5.95 -9.08 -14.00
N TYR A 203 6.72 -7.99 -14.07
CA TYR A 203 8.13 -7.98 -13.70
C TYR A 203 8.32 -8.36 -12.22
N VAL A 204 7.59 -7.71 -11.31
CA VAL A 204 7.77 -7.94 -9.86
C VAL A 204 7.31 -9.34 -9.47
N ILE A 205 6.19 -9.84 -10.00
CA ILE A 205 5.73 -11.23 -9.79
C ILE A 205 6.78 -12.21 -10.31
N GLY A 206 7.18 -12.07 -11.58
CA GLY A 206 8.14 -12.97 -12.21
C GLY A 206 9.51 -12.96 -11.51
N LYS A 207 9.97 -11.80 -11.03
CA LYS A 207 11.22 -11.71 -10.27
C LYS A 207 11.12 -12.29 -8.87
N ASN A 208 9.98 -12.11 -8.18
CA ASN A 208 9.79 -12.73 -6.87
C ASN A 208 9.84 -14.25 -6.95
N PHE A 209 9.23 -14.88 -7.96
CA PHE A 209 9.23 -16.35 -8.07
C PHE A 209 10.51 -16.97 -8.63
N VAL A 210 11.34 -16.18 -9.32
CA VAL A 210 12.65 -16.61 -9.85
C VAL A 210 13.80 -16.32 -8.87
N SER A 211 13.56 -15.57 -7.80
CA SER A 211 14.59 -15.22 -6.83
C SER A 211 14.94 -16.40 -5.91
N ASP A 212 16.24 -16.54 -5.63
CA ASP A 212 16.81 -17.62 -4.82
C ASP A 212 16.96 -17.27 -3.32
N ASN A 213 16.57 -16.06 -2.87
CA ASN A 213 16.75 -15.73 -1.44
C ASN A 213 15.77 -16.51 -0.57
N LEU A 214 14.50 -16.60 -0.98
CA LEU A 214 13.46 -17.30 -0.22
C LEU A 214 12.77 -18.34 -1.11
N SER A 215 12.54 -19.55 -0.59
CA SER A 215 11.84 -20.61 -1.33
C SER A 215 10.49 -20.10 -1.84
N SER A 216 10.18 -20.44 -3.10
CA SER A 216 8.90 -20.10 -3.72
C SER A 216 7.76 -20.76 -2.98
N LYS A 217 7.93 -22.00 -2.51
CA LYS A 217 6.92 -22.67 -1.69
C LYS A 217 6.59 -21.89 -0.43
N LEU A 218 7.62 -21.43 0.28
CA LEU A 218 7.42 -20.68 1.52
C LEU A 218 6.76 -19.32 1.29
N LYS A 219 7.14 -18.59 0.23
CA LYS A 219 6.45 -17.35 -0.18
C LYS A 219 4.97 -17.61 -0.41
N VAL A 220 4.64 -18.65 -1.18
CA VAL A 220 3.25 -18.99 -1.49
C VAL A 220 2.48 -19.41 -0.23
N GLN A 221 3.07 -20.17 0.68
CA GLN A 221 2.43 -20.52 1.96
C GLN A 221 2.10 -19.29 2.80
N VAL A 222 3.02 -18.33 2.89
CA VAL A 222 2.74 -17.04 3.55
C VAL A 222 1.62 -16.30 2.82
N GLY A 223 1.65 -16.28 1.49
CA GLY A 223 0.62 -15.63 0.67
C GLY A 223 -0.77 -16.25 0.84
N LEU A 224 -0.87 -17.58 0.94
CA LEU A 224 -2.12 -18.28 1.21
C LEU A 224 -2.65 -17.92 2.60
N GLY A 225 -1.79 -17.91 3.63
CA GLY A 225 -2.17 -17.42 4.96
C GLY A 225 -2.52 -15.92 4.97
N TYR A 226 -2.03 -15.13 4.00
CA TYR A 226 -2.47 -13.76 3.81
C TYR A 226 -3.86 -13.67 3.18
N CYS A 227 -4.22 -14.60 2.29
CA CYS A 227 -5.55 -14.64 1.66
C CYS A 227 -6.68 -14.79 2.69
N ASP A 228 -6.44 -15.50 3.79
CA ASP A 228 -7.38 -15.57 4.94
C ASP A 228 -7.73 -14.19 5.52
N ILE A 229 -6.78 -13.24 5.50
CA ILE A 229 -6.96 -11.88 5.99
C ILE A 229 -7.54 -10.97 4.91
N LEU A 230 -7.19 -11.21 3.65
CA LEU A 230 -7.69 -10.46 2.50
C LEU A 230 -9.14 -10.81 2.14
N GLU A 231 -9.61 -12.02 2.48
CA GLU A 231 -10.91 -12.57 2.08
C GLU A 231 -11.12 -12.50 0.55
N ASN A 232 -10.10 -12.88 -0.21
CA ASN A 232 -10.12 -12.81 -1.68
C ASN A 232 -9.80 -14.17 -2.32
N ALA A 233 -10.87 -14.91 -2.64
CA ALA A 233 -10.81 -16.26 -3.20
C ALA A 233 -10.15 -16.32 -4.60
N VAL A 234 -10.11 -15.22 -5.35
CA VAL A 234 -9.46 -15.19 -6.67
C VAL A 234 -7.94 -15.20 -6.48
N VAL A 235 -7.41 -14.36 -5.60
CA VAL A 235 -5.97 -14.35 -5.26
C VAL A 235 -5.56 -15.70 -4.65
N GLU A 236 -6.40 -16.26 -3.78
CA GLU A 236 -6.18 -17.57 -3.18
C GLU A 236 -6.10 -18.68 -4.25
N GLY A 237 -7.02 -18.66 -5.22
CA GLY A 237 -7.02 -19.60 -6.35
C GLY A 237 -5.75 -19.49 -7.19
N GLU A 238 -5.33 -18.27 -7.52
CA GLU A 238 -4.09 -18.02 -8.28
C GLU A 238 -2.86 -18.52 -7.50
N LEU A 239 -2.77 -18.26 -6.20
CA LEU A 239 -1.68 -18.76 -5.36
C LEU A 239 -1.70 -20.29 -5.19
N THR A 240 -2.88 -20.90 -5.21
CA THR A 240 -3.01 -22.37 -5.18
C THR A 240 -2.47 -22.99 -6.46
N GLU A 241 -2.72 -22.39 -7.62
CA GLU A 241 -2.10 -22.81 -8.89
C GLU A 241 -0.58 -22.68 -8.85
N VAL A 242 -0.07 -21.55 -8.34
CA VAL A 242 1.39 -21.37 -8.15
C VAL A 242 1.95 -22.44 -7.23
N LEU A 243 1.29 -22.74 -6.10
CA LEU A 243 1.75 -23.79 -5.18
C LEU A 243 1.86 -25.14 -5.89
N ALA A 244 0.84 -25.51 -6.65
CA ALA A 244 0.81 -26.78 -7.39
C ALA A 244 1.91 -26.87 -8.46
N PHE A 245 2.32 -25.75 -9.05
CA PHE A 245 3.45 -25.68 -9.96
C PHE A 245 4.79 -25.79 -9.23
N VAL A 246 4.96 -25.01 -8.17
CA VAL A 246 6.17 -25.00 -7.35
C VAL A 246 6.42 -26.38 -6.74
N GLU A 247 5.41 -27.08 -6.25
CA GLU A 247 5.56 -28.43 -5.70
C GLU A 247 5.97 -29.48 -6.73
N LYS A 248 5.71 -29.25 -8.03
CA LYS A 248 6.17 -30.12 -9.12
C LYS A 248 7.61 -29.81 -9.54
N GLU A 249 7.99 -28.54 -9.54
CA GLU A 249 9.31 -28.06 -9.99
C GLU A 249 10.39 -28.11 -8.89
N GLU A 250 10.06 -27.81 -7.63
CA GLU A 250 11.02 -27.71 -6.50
C GLU A 250 11.56 -29.08 -6.00
N GLY A 251 11.57 -30.12 -6.83
CA GLY A 251 12.02 -31.48 -6.47
C GLY A 251 13.44 -31.60 -5.89
N THR A 252 14.23 -30.52 -5.80
CA THR A 252 15.61 -30.55 -5.26
C THR A 252 16.16 -29.22 -4.67
N GLN A 253 15.39 -28.13 -4.58
CA GLN A 253 15.97 -26.86 -4.08
C GLN A 253 16.19 -26.94 -2.56
N TYR A 254 17.44 -26.79 -2.12
CA TYR A 254 17.82 -26.88 -0.71
C TYR A 254 17.30 -25.66 0.04
N PHE A 255 16.12 -25.81 0.64
CA PHE A 255 15.58 -24.84 1.59
C PHE A 255 15.93 -25.27 3.02
N ASP A 256 16.49 -24.34 3.79
CA ASP A 256 16.77 -24.57 5.21
C ASP A 256 15.43 -24.62 5.99
N LYS A 257 14.96 -25.84 6.26
CA LYS A 257 13.74 -26.06 7.03
C LYS A 257 13.79 -25.48 8.45
N SER A 258 14.97 -25.16 8.98
CA SER A 258 15.10 -24.60 10.33
C SER A 258 14.52 -23.19 10.46
N ILE A 259 14.52 -22.41 9.38
CA ILE A 259 14.00 -21.02 9.38
C ILE A 259 12.52 -20.94 9.01
N GLU A 260 11.91 -22.01 8.50
CA GLU A 260 10.51 -22.05 8.05
C GLU A 260 9.51 -21.50 9.09
N PRO A 261 9.54 -21.93 10.36
CA PRO A 261 8.56 -21.47 11.35
C PRO A 261 8.69 -19.97 11.63
N LEU A 262 9.92 -19.45 11.63
CA LEU A 262 10.21 -18.04 11.86
C LEU A 262 9.70 -17.20 10.67
N ILE A 263 9.94 -17.63 9.44
CA ILE A 263 9.45 -16.92 8.26
C ILE A 263 7.92 -16.95 8.18
N LEU A 264 7.28 -18.07 8.50
CA LEU A 264 5.81 -18.14 8.57
C LEU A 264 5.25 -17.20 9.65
N GLN A 265 5.90 -17.13 10.81
CA GLN A 265 5.52 -16.20 11.88
C GLN A 265 5.67 -14.73 11.44
N VAL A 266 6.79 -14.39 10.80
CA VAL A 266 7.07 -13.05 10.26
C VAL A 266 6.06 -12.70 9.17
N GLY A 267 5.84 -13.61 8.23
CA GLY A 267 4.86 -13.49 7.16
C GLY A 267 3.47 -13.19 7.70
N LYS A 268 3.00 -13.98 8.68
CA LYS A 268 1.72 -13.73 9.36
C LYS A 268 1.66 -12.35 10.02
N ALA A 269 2.74 -11.91 10.67
CA ALA A 269 2.80 -10.58 11.28
C ALA A 269 2.75 -9.45 10.23
N LEU A 270 3.39 -9.64 9.07
CA LEU A 270 3.39 -8.72 7.92
C LEU A 270 2.06 -8.71 7.16
N SER A 271 1.28 -9.79 7.22
CA SER A 271 -0.01 -9.88 6.53
C SER A 271 -1.02 -8.86 7.06
N TYR A 272 -1.01 -8.51 8.34
CA TYR A 272 -1.93 -7.52 8.88
C TYR A 272 -1.67 -6.10 8.35
N ALA A 273 -2.72 -5.27 8.35
CA ALA A 273 -2.65 -3.84 8.09
C ALA A 273 -3.32 -3.10 9.27
N PRO A 274 -2.57 -2.37 10.12
CA PRO A 274 -1.11 -2.22 10.09
C PRO A 274 -0.36 -3.52 10.44
N THR A 275 0.91 -3.58 10.04
CA THR A 275 1.82 -4.70 10.34
C THR A 275 1.93 -4.95 11.84
N ARG A 276 1.93 -6.23 12.26
CA ARG A 276 1.98 -6.67 13.68
C ARG A 276 3.32 -7.26 14.10
N VAL A 277 4.41 -6.85 13.47
CA VAL A 277 5.77 -7.29 13.86
C VAL A 277 6.08 -6.77 15.27
N THR A 278 6.39 -7.69 16.19
CA THR A 278 6.72 -7.39 17.59
C THR A 278 8.23 -7.36 17.83
N PRO A 279 8.73 -6.76 18.92
CA PRO A 279 10.15 -6.77 19.27
C PRO A 279 10.73 -8.19 19.38
N GLU A 280 9.94 -9.16 19.81
CA GLU A 280 10.35 -10.57 19.92
C GLU A 280 10.59 -11.20 18.54
N ILE A 281 9.75 -10.88 17.56
CA ILE A 281 9.94 -11.31 16.17
C ILE A 281 11.23 -10.71 15.61
N VAL A 282 11.47 -9.42 15.84
CA VAL A 282 12.71 -8.74 15.41
C VAL A 282 13.94 -9.36 16.06
N LYS A 283 13.89 -9.62 17.37
CA LYS A 283 14.97 -10.29 18.09
C LYS A 283 15.25 -11.69 17.55
N SER A 284 14.19 -12.43 17.20
CA SER A 284 14.30 -13.78 16.63
C SER A 284 14.92 -13.74 15.24
N LEU A 285 14.55 -12.77 14.41
CA LEU A 285 15.18 -12.49 13.11
C LEU A 285 16.68 -12.17 13.26
N HIS A 286 17.05 -11.30 14.19
CA HIS A 286 18.46 -10.94 14.43
C HIS A 286 19.30 -12.10 14.98
N SER A 287 18.67 -13.03 15.69
CA SER A 287 19.36 -14.19 16.28
C SER A 287 19.49 -15.36 15.31
N ALA A 288 18.79 -15.33 14.17
CA ALA A 288 18.79 -16.40 13.18
C ALA A 288 19.90 -16.18 12.14
N GLU A 289 20.99 -16.96 12.22
CA GLU A 289 22.16 -16.82 11.34
C GLU A 289 21.82 -17.01 9.84
N ASN A 290 20.80 -17.81 9.54
CA ASN A 290 20.41 -18.17 8.17
C ASN A 290 19.29 -17.28 7.59
N VAL A 291 18.82 -16.26 8.33
CA VAL A 291 17.82 -15.31 7.83
C VAL A 291 18.50 -14.01 7.43
N THR A 292 18.48 -13.71 6.13
CA THR A 292 19.11 -12.50 5.60
C THR A 292 18.09 -11.36 5.42
N PRO A 293 18.53 -10.08 5.44
CA PRO A 293 17.66 -8.95 5.12
C PRO A 293 17.03 -9.06 3.72
N ALA A 294 17.73 -9.66 2.75
CA ALA A 294 17.22 -9.85 1.39
C ALA A 294 15.97 -10.74 1.36
N MET A 295 15.91 -11.76 2.22
CA MET A 295 14.74 -12.64 2.36
C MET A 295 13.52 -11.89 2.89
N ILE A 296 13.73 -10.98 3.83
CA ILE A 296 12.66 -10.15 4.39
C ILE A 296 12.17 -9.15 3.35
N VAL A 297 13.08 -8.49 2.62
CA VAL A 297 12.72 -7.58 1.52
C VAL A 297 11.93 -8.31 0.45
N GLU A 298 12.35 -9.51 0.07
CA GLU A 298 11.63 -10.34 -0.90
C GLU A 298 10.24 -10.72 -0.40
N LEU A 299 10.11 -11.17 0.86
CA LEU A 299 8.83 -11.52 1.46
C LEU A 299 7.87 -10.33 1.51
N VAL A 300 8.34 -9.16 1.94
CA VAL A 300 7.54 -7.93 2.02
C VAL A 300 7.13 -7.49 0.62
N THR A 301 8.04 -7.57 -0.36
CA THR A 301 7.74 -7.23 -1.77
C THR A 301 6.67 -8.15 -2.33
N PHE A 302 6.77 -9.46 -2.06
CA PHE A 302 5.77 -10.44 -2.45
C PHE A 302 4.39 -10.10 -1.86
N LEU A 303 4.30 -9.86 -0.55
CA LEU A 303 3.05 -9.45 0.12
C LEU A 303 2.50 -8.13 -0.41
N ALA A 304 3.37 -7.18 -0.73
CA ALA A 304 2.98 -5.88 -1.28
C ALA A 304 2.36 -6.01 -2.68
N VAL A 305 2.87 -6.92 -3.52
CA VAL A 305 2.23 -7.22 -4.81
C VAL A 305 0.91 -7.96 -4.62
N MET A 306 0.81 -8.90 -3.68
CA MET A 306 -0.48 -9.55 -3.38
C MET A 306 -1.53 -8.53 -2.94
N GLN A 307 -1.13 -7.52 -2.17
CA GLN A 307 -1.99 -6.40 -1.80
C GLN A 307 -2.46 -5.59 -3.03
N THR A 308 -1.57 -5.34 -4.00
CA THR A 308 -1.95 -4.70 -5.27
C THR A 308 -2.97 -5.53 -6.04
N LEU A 309 -2.72 -6.82 -6.22
CA LEU A 309 -3.63 -7.72 -6.94
C LEU A 309 -5.00 -7.77 -6.26
N HIS A 310 -5.02 -7.90 -4.93
CA HIS A 310 -6.24 -7.88 -4.13
C HIS A 310 -7.11 -6.66 -4.44
N ARG A 311 -6.53 -5.45 -4.43
CA ARG A 311 -7.28 -4.21 -4.67
C ARG A 311 -7.87 -4.14 -6.08
N ILE A 312 -7.10 -4.54 -7.10
CA ILE A 312 -7.58 -4.57 -8.48
C ILE A 312 -8.71 -5.59 -8.64
N ILE A 313 -8.52 -6.80 -8.10
CA ILE A 313 -9.50 -7.88 -8.16
C ILE A 313 -10.79 -7.49 -7.45
N SER A 314 -10.70 -6.91 -6.24
CA SER A 314 -11.88 -6.51 -5.49
C SER A 314 -12.72 -5.48 -6.24
N PHE A 315 -12.07 -4.54 -6.94
CA PHE A 315 -12.78 -3.63 -7.84
C PHE A 315 -13.51 -4.38 -8.96
N GLN A 316 -12.84 -5.34 -9.61
CA GLN A 316 -13.44 -6.13 -10.69
C GLN A 316 -14.62 -7.00 -10.23
N ILE A 317 -14.54 -7.57 -9.02
CA ILE A 317 -15.63 -8.36 -8.44
C ILE A 317 -16.88 -7.49 -8.31
N ILE A 318 -16.77 -6.32 -7.68
CA ILE A 318 -17.87 -5.36 -7.54
C ILE A 318 -18.39 -4.90 -8.91
N GLN A 319 -17.51 -4.64 -9.87
CA GLN A 319 -17.89 -4.30 -11.24
C GLN A 319 -18.74 -5.41 -11.90
N LYS A 320 -18.33 -6.67 -11.78
CA LYS A 320 -19.05 -7.82 -12.35
C LYS A 320 -20.41 -8.01 -11.68
N GLU A 321 -20.48 -7.89 -10.35
CA GLU A 321 -21.73 -7.96 -9.60
C GLU A 321 -22.71 -6.87 -10.03
N CYS A 322 -22.23 -5.62 -10.18
CA CYS A 322 -23.07 -4.52 -10.63
C CYS A 322 -23.59 -4.71 -12.06
N HIS A 323 -22.82 -5.32 -12.96
CA HIS A 323 -23.26 -5.61 -14.33
C HIS A 323 -24.20 -6.82 -14.44
N ALA A 324 -24.11 -7.79 -13.51
CA ALA A 324 -24.97 -8.96 -13.50
C ALA A 324 -26.42 -8.65 -13.06
N HIS A 325 -26.62 -7.51 -12.40
CA HIS A 325 -27.92 -7.05 -11.90
C HIS A 325 -28.63 -6.04 -12.82
N VAL A 326 -28.09 -5.81 -14.03
CA VAL A 326 -28.67 -4.95 -15.08
C VAL A 326 -29.21 -5.83 -16.21
#